data_AF-A0A1F5BUM5-F1
#
_entry.id   AF-A0A1F5BUM5-F1
#
_cell.length_a   1.000
_cell.length_b   1.000
_cell.length_c   1.000
_cell.angle_alpha   90.00
_cell.angle_beta   90.00
_cell.angle_gamma   90.00
#
_symmetry.space_group_name_H-M   'P 1'
#
loop_
_entity.id
_entity.type
_entity.pdbx_description
1 polymer ?
#
loop_
_entity_poly.entity_id
_entity_poly.type
_entity_poly.pdbx_seq_one_letter_code
_entity_poly.pdbx_strand_id
1 'polypeptide(L)'
;MDSEDKDKQPQVPGAPGSLPVVEQKTFLTHTMEDDVQKAKGQGYVPERKEAEKPFTRNIPPPAPPVPPAQNDPFRESIGEKPFERDQPFPIAGNAPEAPDTEKKFQIYVPKKKRGPNALTLMLIVVLVLLLSGGGFAYYWFFMKEAAPAPAQITPPPTPEPVPTQPVPEPEPAPEPQPEPQPVPTPEPVIIIEPPVAATSTEPIVEPAPAPVVEPTPAPVVAPPPPVVAEPELPQPLIAVDRTVIISIATLADTDAYAKIALENAKIAEDKIVVRYAFKLSTDAEKRFLTQKESASLLKLTVPAGYWGQSVKMEIIGYKNLGSFRYGFVSSITNKTTMHSVAGAWEKTVVDDLKPLYVEKAYVKPSPMVFSSNTYLDFTKRFINMPAPDVSLDWAVSPAYFVIATSKDMIFAVLDKTKVSQTGTSSATSTSPGVPSY
;
A
#
# COMPACT_ATOMS: atom_id res chain seq x y z
N MET A 1 54.60 -27.94 -58.01
CA MET A 1 55.56 -26.94 -58.50
C MET A 1 54.77 -25.71 -58.81
N ASP A 2 54.93 -24.72 -57.93
CA ASP A 2 54.98 -23.26 -58.16
C ASP A 2 53.84 -22.64 -59.01
N SER A 3 53.16 -21.57 -58.63
CA SER A 3 53.58 -20.31 -58.00
C SER A 3 52.27 -19.60 -57.54
N GLU A 4 52.18 -18.50 -56.79
CA GLU A 4 53.11 -17.43 -56.47
C GLU A 4 52.51 -16.60 -55.32
N ASP A 5 53.41 -16.12 -54.47
CA ASP A 5 53.24 -15.18 -53.38
C ASP A 5 52.95 -13.77 -53.93
N LYS A 6 51.96 -13.05 -53.39
CA LYS A 6 51.93 -11.57 -53.35
C LYS A 6 50.86 -11.03 -52.39
N ASP A 7 51.27 -9.95 -51.73
CA ASP A 7 50.48 -8.98 -50.97
C ASP A 7 50.23 -9.26 -49.49
N LYS A 8 51.33 -9.26 -48.71
CA LYS A 8 51.34 -8.61 -47.40
C LYS A 8 51.66 -7.12 -47.56
N GLN A 9 50.72 -6.24 -47.19
CA GLN A 9 51.03 -4.85 -46.82
C GLN A 9 50.70 -4.61 -45.33
N PRO A 10 51.50 -3.80 -44.62
CA PRO A 10 51.39 -3.58 -43.18
C PRO A 10 50.23 -2.62 -42.85
N GLN A 11 49.38 -3.01 -41.90
CA GLN A 11 48.35 -2.12 -41.34
C GLN A 11 48.99 -1.04 -40.47
N VAL A 12 48.80 0.21 -40.87
CA VAL A 12 49.08 1.41 -40.06
C VAL A 12 48.00 1.52 -38.97
N PRO A 13 48.33 1.86 -37.70
CA PRO A 13 47.31 2.04 -36.67
C PRO A 13 46.46 3.29 -36.96
N GLY A 14 45.16 3.10 -37.14
CA GLY A 14 44.18 4.20 -37.23
C GLY A 14 44.03 4.91 -35.88
N ALA A 15 43.86 6.24 -35.92
CA ALA A 15 43.65 7.08 -34.75
C ALA A 15 42.41 6.68 -33.93
N PRO A 16 42.39 6.91 -32.61
CA PRO A 16 41.29 6.48 -31.75
C PRO A 16 40.03 7.30 -32.05
N GLY A 17 39.00 6.65 -32.61
CA GLY A 17 37.67 7.26 -32.77
C GLY A 17 36.85 6.88 -34.03
N SER A 18 37.37 6.09 -34.97
CA SER A 18 36.61 5.71 -36.19
C SER A 18 35.99 4.31 -36.10
N LEU A 19 34.68 4.22 -36.33
CA LEU A 19 33.91 2.98 -36.45
C LEU A 19 34.32 2.17 -37.70
N PRO A 20 34.34 0.82 -37.66
CA PRO A 20 34.68 0.01 -38.82
C PRO A 20 33.54 -0.04 -39.85
N VAL A 21 33.87 0.24 -41.11
CA VAL A 21 33.05 -0.08 -42.29
C VAL A 21 33.26 -1.56 -42.61
N VAL A 22 32.18 -2.34 -42.63
CA VAL A 22 32.22 -3.76 -43.05
C VAL A 22 31.72 -3.88 -44.48
N GLU A 23 32.53 -4.51 -45.32
CA GLU A 23 32.31 -4.81 -46.73
C GLU A 23 31.07 -5.68 -46.98
N GLN A 24 30.39 -5.40 -48.10
CA GLN A 24 29.26 -6.16 -48.60
C GLN A 24 29.70 -7.55 -49.06
N LYS A 25 29.28 -8.60 -48.34
CA LYS A 25 29.26 -9.98 -48.84
C LYS A 25 27.97 -10.21 -49.62
N THR A 26 28.11 -10.57 -50.90
CA THR A 26 27.06 -11.03 -51.80
C THR A 26 26.40 -12.29 -51.22
N PHE A 27 25.13 -12.20 -50.84
CA PHE A 27 24.31 -13.36 -50.50
C PHE A 27 23.73 -13.95 -51.79
N LEU A 28 24.09 -15.19 -52.12
CA LEU A 28 23.35 -15.98 -53.10
C LEU A 28 21.95 -16.26 -52.56
N THR A 29 20.94 -15.61 -53.14
CA THR A 29 19.54 -15.90 -52.87
C THR A 29 19.09 -17.13 -53.68
N HIS A 30 18.95 -18.27 -53.01
CA HIS A 30 18.08 -19.35 -53.47
C HIS A 30 16.63 -18.94 -53.18
N THR A 31 15.76 -18.97 -54.18
CA THR A 31 14.35 -18.57 -54.05
C THR A 31 13.47 -19.78 -53.75
N MET A 32 12.43 -19.58 -52.93
CA MET A 32 11.44 -20.62 -52.56
C MET A 32 10.71 -21.23 -53.77
N GLU A 33 10.70 -20.56 -54.92
CA GLU A 33 10.12 -21.06 -56.17
C GLU A 33 10.78 -22.37 -56.64
N ASP A 34 12.09 -22.52 -56.44
CA ASP A 34 12.84 -23.74 -56.81
C ASP A 34 12.51 -24.93 -55.90
N ASP A 35 12.23 -24.68 -54.62
CA ASP A 35 11.88 -25.73 -53.65
C ASP A 35 10.42 -26.18 -53.80
N VAL A 36 9.52 -25.30 -54.25
CA VAL A 36 8.10 -25.64 -54.49
C VAL A 36 7.93 -26.51 -55.75
N GLN A 37 8.77 -26.34 -56.78
CA GLN A 37 8.76 -27.22 -57.95
C GLN A 37 9.26 -28.64 -57.62
N LYS A 38 10.19 -28.75 -56.66
CA LYS A 38 10.74 -30.04 -56.22
C LYS A 38 9.77 -30.86 -55.36
N ALA A 39 8.82 -30.20 -54.68
CA ALA A 39 7.85 -30.84 -53.79
C ALA A 39 6.59 -31.38 -54.50
N LYS A 40 6.29 -30.97 -55.74
CA LYS A 40 5.10 -31.43 -56.49
C LYS A 40 5.23 -32.83 -57.13
N GLY A 41 6.35 -33.52 -56.92
CA GLY A 41 6.67 -34.77 -57.60
C GLY A 41 6.33 -36.07 -56.85
N GLN A 42 5.85 -36.05 -55.61
CA GLN A 42 5.61 -37.28 -54.86
C GLN A 42 4.29 -37.26 -54.09
N GLY A 43 3.31 -37.99 -54.63
CA GLY A 43 2.07 -38.30 -53.96
C GLY A 43 2.31 -39.18 -52.74
N TYR A 44 1.96 -38.68 -51.57
CA TYR A 44 1.78 -39.49 -50.38
C TYR A 44 0.62 -38.94 -49.57
N VAL A 45 -0.44 -39.74 -49.47
CA VAL A 45 -1.60 -39.50 -48.60
C VAL A 45 -1.45 -40.44 -47.41
N PRO A 46 -1.45 -39.94 -46.16
CA PRO A 46 -1.84 -40.77 -45.05
C PRO A 46 -3.11 -40.24 -44.36
N GLU A 47 -4.03 -41.19 -44.32
CA GLU A 47 -5.24 -41.40 -43.54
C GLU A 47 -5.34 -40.67 -42.17
N ARG A 48 -6.47 -39.98 -41.99
CA ARG A 48 -6.82 -39.21 -40.78
C ARG A 48 -7.43 -40.16 -39.73
N LYS A 49 -6.68 -40.48 -38.67
CA LYS A 49 -7.26 -41.05 -37.45
C LYS A 49 -7.81 -39.93 -36.57
N GLU A 50 -9.10 -40.02 -36.23
CA GLU A 50 -9.74 -39.16 -35.23
C GLU A 50 -9.04 -39.30 -33.88
N ALA A 51 -8.56 -38.18 -33.33
CA ALA A 51 -8.02 -38.12 -31.99
C ALA A 51 -9.17 -38.03 -30.98
N GLU A 52 -9.21 -38.98 -30.06
CA GLU A 52 -10.13 -39.05 -28.93
C GLU A 52 -10.02 -37.82 -28.01
N LYS A 53 -11.17 -37.32 -27.54
CA LYS A 53 -11.28 -36.19 -26.61
C LYS A 53 -10.82 -36.61 -25.20
N PRO A 54 -9.94 -35.84 -24.52
CA PRO A 54 -9.31 -36.28 -23.26
C PRO A 54 -10.17 -36.08 -21.98
N PHE A 55 -11.47 -35.77 -22.07
CA PHE A 55 -12.28 -35.40 -20.90
C PHE A 55 -13.59 -36.17 -20.78
N THR A 56 -13.52 -37.50 -20.75
CA THR A 56 -14.64 -38.32 -20.25
C THR A 56 -14.12 -39.54 -19.50
N ARG A 57 -13.77 -39.37 -18.22
CA ARG A 57 -13.87 -40.46 -17.24
C ARG A 57 -13.91 -39.94 -15.80
N ASN A 58 -14.95 -40.36 -15.10
CA ASN A 58 -15.15 -40.40 -13.64
C ASN A 58 -15.56 -39.09 -12.94
N ILE A 59 -16.82 -38.68 -13.14
CA ILE A 59 -17.58 -37.97 -12.09
C ILE A 59 -18.23 -39.07 -11.22
N PRO A 60 -17.89 -39.20 -9.92
CA PRO A 60 -18.61 -40.11 -9.04
C PRO A 60 -20.07 -39.65 -8.88
N PRO A 61 -21.04 -40.58 -8.77
CA PRO A 61 -22.44 -40.21 -8.59
C PRO A 61 -22.64 -39.42 -7.28
N PRO A 62 -23.62 -38.50 -7.23
CA PRO A 62 -23.93 -37.73 -6.03
C PRO A 62 -24.35 -38.66 -4.89
N ALA A 63 -23.85 -38.38 -3.69
CA ALA A 63 -24.20 -39.11 -2.48
C ALA A 63 -25.72 -39.05 -2.21
N PRO A 64 -26.34 -40.11 -1.68
CA PRO A 64 -27.75 -40.11 -1.32
C PRO A 64 -28.04 -39.08 -0.20
N PRO A 65 -29.27 -38.54 -0.14
CA PRO A 65 -29.66 -37.58 0.87
C PRO A 65 -29.55 -38.17 2.28
N VAL A 66 -28.89 -37.40 3.17
CA VAL A 66 -28.72 -37.74 4.58
C VAL A 66 -30.10 -37.73 5.26
N PRO A 67 -30.50 -38.79 5.99
CA PRO A 67 -31.74 -38.79 6.77
C PRO A 67 -31.67 -37.75 7.91
N PRO A 68 -32.82 -37.21 8.37
CA PRO A 68 -32.86 -36.19 9.41
C PRO A 68 -32.20 -36.69 10.70
N ALA A 69 -31.40 -35.80 11.31
CA ALA A 69 -30.63 -36.04 12.51
C ALA A 69 -31.45 -36.72 13.61
N GLN A 70 -31.04 -37.93 13.95
CA GLN A 70 -31.54 -38.70 15.07
C GLN A 70 -30.81 -38.21 16.33
N ASN A 71 -31.58 -37.60 17.25
CA ASN A 71 -31.29 -37.25 18.64
C ASN A 71 -29.83 -37.44 19.10
N ASP A 72 -29.11 -36.32 19.20
CA ASP A 72 -27.81 -36.23 19.85
C ASP A 72 -27.98 -36.39 21.38
N PRO A 73 -27.43 -37.44 22.03
CA PRO A 73 -27.58 -37.67 23.47
C PRO A 73 -26.68 -36.76 24.33
N PHE A 74 -25.95 -35.81 23.74
CA PHE A 74 -25.06 -34.91 24.49
C PHE A 74 -25.73 -33.68 25.11
N ARG A 75 -27.07 -33.66 25.19
CA ARG A 75 -27.82 -32.62 25.90
C ARG A 75 -28.45 -33.15 27.19
N GLU A 76 -27.62 -33.67 28.09
CA GLU A 76 -28.03 -33.98 29.46
C GLU A 76 -27.42 -33.01 30.48
N SER A 77 -28.33 -32.32 31.16
CA SER A 77 -28.27 -31.84 32.54
C SER A 77 -27.04 -31.04 33.00
N ILE A 78 -27.17 -29.71 32.97
CA ILE A 78 -26.54 -28.86 34.00
C ILE A 78 -27.38 -29.05 35.28
N GLY A 79 -27.10 -30.13 36.00
CA GLY A 79 -27.62 -30.36 37.34
C GLY A 79 -26.71 -29.67 38.34
N GLU A 80 -27.25 -28.68 39.06
CA GLU A 80 -26.62 -28.07 40.23
C GLU A 80 -26.33 -29.17 41.26
N LYS A 81 -25.04 -29.44 41.51
CA LYS A 81 -24.61 -30.16 42.71
C LYS A 81 -24.11 -29.14 43.74
N PRO A 82 -24.60 -29.18 45.00
CA PRO A 82 -24.09 -28.31 46.04
C PRO A 82 -22.66 -28.71 46.40
N PHE A 83 -21.83 -27.69 46.59
CA PHE A 83 -20.41 -27.80 46.91
C PHE A 83 -20.27 -28.25 48.39
N GLU A 84 -19.96 -29.52 48.62
CA GLU A 84 -19.63 -30.04 49.97
C GLU A 84 -18.25 -29.53 50.39
N ARG A 85 -18.22 -28.73 51.46
CA ARG A 85 -17.07 -27.92 51.90
C ARG A 85 -16.10 -28.65 52.85
N ASP A 86 -16.28 -29.94 53.09
CA ASP A 86 -15.64 -30.65 54.21
C ASP A 86 -14.74 -31.84 53.80
N GLN A 87 -14.15 -31.85 52.62
CA GLN A 87 -13.07 -32.81 52.31
C GLN A 87 -11.68 -32.21 52.59
N PRO A 88 -10.88 -32.78 53.52
CA PRO A 88 -9.51 -32.34 53.75
C PRO A 88 -8.61 -32.74 52.57
N PHE A 89 -7.74 -31.82 52.17
CA PHE A 89 -6.77 -32.01 51.08
C PHE A 89 -5.83 -33.22 51.37
N PRO A 90 -5.65 -34.15 50.41
CA PRO A 90 -4.70 -35.24 50.60
C PRO A 90 -3.26 -34.72 50.56
N ILE A 91 -2.55 -34.98 51.66
CA ILE A 91 -1.11 -34.73 51.83
C ILE A 91 -0.34 -35.69 50.93
N ALA A 92 0.62 -35.14 50.19
CA ALA A 92 1.52 -35.89 49.31
C ALA A 92 2.35 -36.91 50.10
N GLY A 93 2.09 -38.18 49.86
CA GLY A 93 2.90 -39.30 50.37
C GLY A 93 2.68 -40.52 49.49
N ASN A 94 3.76 -40.93 48.82
CA ASN A 94 3.93 -42.18 48.05
C ASN A 94 3.26 -42.23 46.67
N ALA A 95 3.89 -41.55 45.70
CA ALA A 95 3.77 -41.90 44.28
C ALA A 95 4.91 -42.87 43.91
N PRO A 96 4.62 -44.01 43.25
CA PRO A 96 5.64 -44.96 42.82
C PRO A 96 6.51 -44.40 41.70
N GLU A 97 7.80 -44.70 41.76
CA GLU A 97 8.83 -44.34 40.78
C GLU A 97 8.44 -44.74 39.36
N ALA A 98 8.47 -43.77 38.44
CA ALA A 98 8.34 -43.99 37.01
C ALA A 98 9.65 -44.59 36.44
N PRO A 99 9.59 -45.47 35.43
CA PRO A 99 10.77 -46.12 34.89
C PRO A 99 11.69 -45.13 34.17
N ASP A 100 12.96 -45.22 34.52
CA ASP A 100 14.10 -44.55 33.92
C ASP A 100 14.11 -44.74 32.40
N THR A 101 13.75 -43.68 31.67
CA THR A 101 13.87 -43.64 30.22
C THR A 101 15.13 -42.86 29.88
N GLU A 102 16.22 -43.59 29.65
CA GLU A 102 17.46 -43.08 29.07
C GLU A 102 17.16 -42.24 27.82
N LYS A 103 17.23 -40.91 27.97
CA LYS A 103 17.20 -39.99 26.84
C LYS A 103 18.53 -40.09 26.09
N LYS A 104 18.57 -40.96 25.09
CA LYS A 104 19.63 -40.97 24.06
C LYS A 104 19.58 -39.64 23.31
N PHE A 105 20.58 -38.79 23.54
CA PHE A 105 20.86 -37.62 22.72
C PHE A 105 21.09 -38.06 21.26
N GLN A 106 20.11 -37.86 20.39
CA GLN A 106 20.34 -37.95 18.95
C GLN A 106 20.91 -36.62 18.46
N ILE A 107 22.22 -36.61 18.23
CA ILE A 107 22.91 -35.51 17.55
C ILE A 107 22.37 -35.44 16.12
N TYR A 108 21.61 -34.38 15.83
CA TYR A 108 21.14 -34.09 14.48
C TYR A 108 22.31 -33.63 13.61
N VAL A 109 22.87 -34.54 12.83
CA VAL A 109 23.81 -34.19 11.75
C VAL A 109 22.96 -33.70 10.56
N PRO A 110 23.05 -32.42 10.15
CA PRO A 110 22.24 -31.92 9.04
C PRO A 110 22.64 -32.67 7.76
N LYS A 111 21.70 -33.47 7.22
CA LYS A 111 21.88 -34.12 5.92
C LYS A 111 22.02 -33.04 4.85
N LYS A 112 23.20 -33.00 4.23
CA LYS A 112 23.55 -32.12 3.11
C LYS A 112 22.47 -32.21 2.03
N LYS A 113 21.70 -31.13 1.87
CA LYS A 113 20.62 -31.00 0.87
C LYS A 113 21.24 -31.25 -0.51
N ARG A 114 20.91 -32.40 -1.12
CA ARG A 114 21.26 -32.68 -2.53
C ARG A 114 20.58 -31.60 -3.37
N GLY A 115 21.38 -30.74 -3.99
CA GLY A 115 20.87 -29.77 -4.97
C GLY A 115 20.15 -30.49 -6.12
N PRO A 116 19.32 -29.78 -6.89
CA PRO A 116 18.65 -30.38 -8.04
C PRO A 116 19.68 -30.99 -8.98
N ASN A 117 19.47 -32.26 -9.35
CA ASN A 117 20.35 -32.98 -10.26
C ASN A 117 20.47 -32.20 -11.59
N ALA A 118 21.64 -32.25 -12.25
CA ALA A 118 21.90 -31.51 -13.49
C ALA A 118 20.81 -31.70 -14.58
N LEU A 119 20.18 -32.88 -14.63
CA LEU A 119 19.03 -33.19 -15.48
C LEU A 119 17.82 -32.26 -15.24
N THR A 120 17.55 -31.94 -13.97
CA THR A 120 16.44 -31.06 -13.56
C THR A 120 16.72 -29.62 -13.99
N LEU A 121 17.97 -29.18 -13.84
CA LEU A 121 18.42 -27.87 -14.32
C LEU A 121 18.33 -27.77 -15.85
N MET A 122 18.71 -28.82 -16.58
CA MET A 122 18.60 -28.87 -18.04
C MET A 122 17.13 -28.78 -18.51
N LEU A 123 16.21 -29.50 -17.87
CA LEU A 123 14.79 -29.45 -18.20
C LEU A 123 14.19 -28.05 -17.96
N ILE A 124 14.60 -27.36 -16.90
CA ILE A 124 14.17 -25.98 -16.63
C ILE A 124 14.66 -25.04 -17.73
N VAL A 125 15.91 -25.17 -18.17
CA VAL A 125 16.47 -24.33 -19.25
C VAL A 125 15.74 -24.56 -20.58
N VAL A 126 15.44 -25.82 -20.91
CA VAL A 126 14.68 -26.17 -22.12
C VAL A 126 13.25 -25.62 -22.06
N LEU A 127 12.60 -25.70 -20.90
CA LEU A 127 11.26 -25.14 -20.70
C LEU A 127 11.24 -23.61 -20.87
N VAL A 128 12.25 -22.92 -20.32
CA VAL A 128 12.39 -21.47 -20.46
C VAL A 128 12.64 -21.08 -21.92
N LEU A 129 13.47 -21.83 -22.65
CA LEU A 129 13.69 -21.61 -24.09
C LEU A 129 12.42 -21.86 -24.93
N LEU A 130 11.62 -22.87 -24.60
CA LEU A 130 10.34 -23.13 -25.28
C LEU A 130 9.31 -22.03 -25.01
N LEU A 131 9.22 -21.53 -23.78
CA LEU A 131 8.28 -20.46 -23.42
C LEU A 131 8.70 -19.11 -24.01
N SER A 132 10.00 -18.80 -24.01
CA SER A 132 10.51 -17.57 -24.61
C SER A 132 10.48 -17.60 -26.13
N GLY A 133 10.92 -18.70 -26.76
CA GLY A 133 10.87 -18.86 -28.22
C GLY A 133 9.44 -18.97 -28.76
N GLY A 134 8.59 -19.74 -28.08
CA GLY A 134 7.17 -19.90 -28.44
C GLY A 134 6.36 -18.63 -28.21
N GLY A 135 6.59 -17.92 -27.10
CA GLY A 135 5.96 -16.63 -26.81
C GLY A 135 6.35 -15.54 -27.80
N PHE A 136 7.63 -15.48 -28.19
CA PHE A 136 8.11 -14.52 -29.19
C PHE A 136 7.55 -14.80 -30.59
N ALA A 137 7.53 -16.07 -31.01
CA ALA A 137 6.93 -16.45 -32.29
C ALA A 137 5.41 -16.18 -32.33
N TYR A 138 4.69 -16.47 -31.25
CA TYR A 138 3.26 -16.18 -31.14
C TYR A 138 2.97 -14.68 -31.21
N TYR A 139 3.72 -13.86 -30.48
CA TYR A 139 3.59 -12.40 -30.51
C TYR A 139 3.84 -11.85 -31.92
N TRP A 140 4.88 -12.32 -32.60
CA TRP A 140 5.23 -11.81 -33.92
C TRP A 140 4.22 -12.20 -35.01
N PHE A 141 3.64 -13.40 -34.92
CA PHE A 141 2.75 -13.94 -35.96
C PHE A 141 1.29 -13.53 -35.77
N PHE A 142 0.84 -13.33 -34.53
CA PHE A 142 -0.57 -13.05 -34.23
C PHE A 142 -0.84 -11.64 -33.67
N MET A 143 0.18 -10.92 -33.20
CA MET A 143 0.03 -9.60 -32.60
C MET A 143 0.61 -8.45 -33.44
N LYS A 144 1.17 -8.73 -34.62
CA LYS A 144 1.38 -7.69 -35.63
C LYS A 144 0.01 -7.20 -36.10
N GLU A 145 -0.32 -6.02 -35.62
CA GLU A 145 -1.51 -5.23 -35.87
C GLU A 145 -2.06 -5.44 -37.30
N ALA A 146 -3.30 -5.93 -37.37
CA ALA A 146 -4.12 -5.76 -38.55
C ALA A 146 -4.27 -4.25 -38.76
N ALA A 147 -3.76 -3.73 -39.87
CA ALA A 147 -3.98 -2.36 -40.29
C ALA A 147 -5.50 -2.05 -40.20
N PRO A 148 -5.91 -0.94 -39.58
CA PRO A 148 -7.33 -0.60 -39.51
C PRO A 148 -7.86 -0.46 -40.93
N ALA A 149 -8.83 -1.30 -41.26
CA ALA A 149 -9.54 -1.21 -42.54
C ALA A 149 -10.12 0.21 -42.69
N PRO A 150 -10.09 0.79 -43.90
CA PRO A 150 -10.66 2.12 -44.13
C PRO A 150 -12.13 2.12 -43.69
N ALA A 151 -12.46 3.07 -42.82
CA ALA A 151 -13.79 3.20 -42.23
C ALA A 151 -14.86 3.27 -43.32
N GLN A 152 -15.74 2.27 -43.35
CA GLN A 152 -16.97 2.34 -44.12
C GLN A 152 -17.91 3.32 -43.42
N ILE A 153 -18.25 4.38 -44.13
CA ILE A 153 -19.24 5.39 -43.72
C ILE A 153 -20.59 4.69 -43.69
N THR A 154 -21.04 4.27 -42.51
CA THR A 154 -22.44 3.87 -42.30
C THR A 154 -23.26 5.14 -42.12
N PRO A 155 -24.42 5.29 -42.80
CA PRO A 155 -25.28 6.43 -42.57
C PRO A 155 -25.72 6.45 -41.10
N PRO A 156 -25.83 7.65 -40.50
CA PRO A 156 -26.18 7.80 -39.09
C PRO A 156 -27.53 7.10 -38.82
N PRO A 157 -27.68 6.39 -37.69
CA PRO A 157 -28.94 5.79 -37.33
C PRO A 157 -30.02 6.87 -37.25
N THR A 158 -31.16 6.60 -37.90
CA THR A 158 -32.37 7.42 -37.77
C THR A 158 -32.74 7.46 -36.28
N PRO A 159 -32.90 8.65 -35.68
CA PRO A 159 -33.19 8.77 -34.26
C PRO A 159 -34.51 8.07 -33.94
N GLU A 160 -34.48 7.16 -32.98
CA GLU A 160 -35.69 6.61 -32.37
C GLU A 160 -36.51 7.75 -31.74
N PRO A 161 -37.85 7.69 -31.81
CA PRO A 161 -38.70 8.69 -31.18
C PRO A 161 -38.47 8.66 -29.67
N VAL A 162 -37.91 9.75 -29.15
CA VAL A 162 -37.73 9.96 -27.71
C VAL A 162 -39.11 9.90 -27.04
N PRO A 163 -39.31 9.06 -26.00
CA PRO A 163 -40.55 9.06 -25.23
C PRO A 163 -40.78 10.46 -24.67
N THR A 164 -41.94 11.04 -24.98
CA THR A 164 -42.36 12.33 -24.45
C THR A 164 -42.51 12.19 -22.94
N GLN A 165 -41.52 12.68 -22.19
CA GLN A 165 -41.64 12.79 -20.73
C GLN A 165 -42.77 13.78 -20.41
N PRO A 166 -43.61 13.52 -19.40
CA PRO A 166 -44.59 14.48 -18.94
C PRO A 166 -43.87 15.74 -18.48
N VAL A 167 -44.30 16.89 -19.00
CA VAL A 167 -43.84 18.22 -18.58
C VAL A 167 -44.05 18.33 -17.07
N PRO A 168 -43.01 18.58 -16.27
CA PRO A 168 -43.17 18.81 -14.84
C PRO A 168 -44.04 20.04 -14.62
N GLU A 169 -45.04 19.89 -13.75
CA GLU A 169 -45.91 20.95 -13.26
C GLU A 169 -45.05 22.07 -12.65
N PRO A 170 -45.31 23.36 -12.96
CA PRO A 170 -44.49 24.46 -12.50
C PRO A 170 -44.47 24.49 -10.96
N GLU A 171 -43.27 24.41 -10.38
CA GLU A 171 -43.08 24.61 -8.94
C GLU A 171 -43.61 25.99 -8.54
N PRO A 172 -44.34 26.11 -7.41
CA PRO A 172 -44.85 27.38 -6.92
C PRO A 172 -43.68 28.34 -6.66
N ALA A 173 -43.86 29.58 -7.11
CA ALA A 173 -42.89 30.65 -6.92
C ALA A 173 -42.48 30.75 -5.45
N PRO A 174 -41.17 30.87 -5.15
CA PRO A 174 -40.68 30.96 -3.78
C PRO A 174 -41.30 32.17 -3.08
N GLU A 175 -41.84 31.94 -1.88
CA GLU A 175 -42.35 33.00 -1.02
C GLU A 175 -41.25 34.04 -0.74
N PRO A 176 -41.59 35.34 -0.69
CA PRO A 176 -40.63 36.40 -0.46
C PRO A 176 -39.91 36.19 0.87
N GLN A 177 -38.58 36.08 0.78
CA GLN A 177 -37.70 35.98 1.93
C GLN A 177 -37.86 37.25 2.79
N PRO A 178 -38.03 37.13 4.13
CA PRO A 178 -38.20 38.28 5.00
C PRO A 178 -36.98 39.20 4.92
N GLU A 179 -37.24 40.51 4.84
CA GLU A 179 -36.21 41.55 4.82
C GLU A 179 -35.23 41.38 5.99
N PRO A 180 -33.92 41.51 5.76
CA PRO A 180 -32.93 41.39 6.82
C PRO A 180 -33.16 42.49 7.86
N GLN A 181 -33.33 42.06 9.12
CA GLN A 181 -33.43 42.96 10.26
C GLN A 181 -32.17 43.83 10.37
N PRO A 182 -32.30 45.11 10.75
CA PRO A 182 -31.17 46.03 10.85
C PRO A 182 -30.17 45.53 11.92
N VAL A 183 -28.91 45.44 11.52
CA VAL A 183 -27.78 45.14 12.40
C VAL A 183 -27.69 46.24 13.47
N PRO A 184 -27.57 45.89 14.77
CA PRO A 184 -27.47 46.88 15.83
C PRO A 184 -26.21 47.74 15.66
N THR A 185 -26.43 49.05 15.69
CA THR A 185 -25.40 50.10 15.70
C THR A 185 -24.48 49.91 16.91
N PRO A 186 -23.14 49.88 16.75
CA PRO A 186 -22.24 49.73 17.89
C PRO A 186 -22.34 50.94 18.82
N GLU A 187 -22.44 50.65 20.12
CA GLU A 187 -22.41 51.64 21.20
C GLU A 187 -21.08 52.41 21.21
N PRO A 188 -21.07 53.72 21.51
CA PRO A 188 -19.86 54.52 21.57
C PRO A 188 -19.01 54.14 22.79
N VAL A 189 -17.76 53.75 22.52
CA VAL A 189 -16.72 53.57 23.54
C VAL A 189 -16.39 54.92 24.18
N ILE A 190 -16.61 55.01 25.49
CA ILE A 190 -16.28 56.16 26.33
C ILE A 190 -14.76 56.28 26.43
N ILE A 191 -14.19 57.34 25.85
CA ILE A 191 -12.80 57.75 26.03
C ILE A 191 -12.74 58.54 27.35
N ILE A 192 -12.01 58.01 28.33
CA ILE A 192 -11.73 58.71 29.59
C ILE A 192 -10.45 59.52 29.38
N GLU A 193 -10.59 60.84 29.26
CA GLU A 193 -9.49 61.80 29.37
C GLU A 193 -9.05 61.94 30.84
N PRO A 194 -7.74 61.91 31.16
CA PRO A 194 -7.24 62.30 32.46
C PRO A 194 -7.17 63.85 32.61
N PRO A 195 -7.31 64.36 33.83
CA PRO A 195 -7.65 65.77 34.08
C PRO A 195 -6.45 66.72 34.01
N VAL A 196 -6.80 67.93 33.57
CA VAL A 196 -6.03 69.18 33.58
C VAL A 196 -5.45 69.47 34.96
N ALA A 197 -4.15 69.77 35.03
CA ALA A 197 -3.52 70.38 36.20
C ALA A 197 -2.77 71.67 35.81
N ALA A 198 -3.35 72.77 36.27
CA ALA A 198 -2.73 74.01 36.78
C ALA A 198 -1.71 74.79 35.91
N THR A 199 -2.17 75.99 35.55
CA THR A 199 -1.42 77.26 35.49
C THR A 199 -0.15 77.30 36.34
N SER A 200 0.99 77.64 35.73
CA SER A 200 2.15 78.20 36.41
C SER A 200 2.79 79.28 35.54
N THR A 201 2.99 80.42 36.18
CA THR A 201 3.58 81.67 35.72
C THR A 201 4.96 81.49 35.09
N GLU A 202 5.18 82.28 34.05
CA GLU A 202 6.45 82.57 33.37
C GLU A 202 7.49 83.16 34.35
N PRO A 203 8.72 82.60 34.40
CA PRO A 203 9.89 83.37 34.77
C PRO A 203 10.89 83.39 33.62
N ILE A 204 11.33 84.61 33.31
CA ILE A 204 12.51 84.92 32.53
C ILE A 204 13.71 84.14 33.11
N VAL A 205 14.30 83.25 32.31
CA VAL A 205 15.59 82.60 32.61
C VAL A 205 16.52 82.74 31.40
N GLU A 206 17.57 83.51 31.67
CA GLU A 206 18.95 83.51 31.15
C GLU A 206 19.37 82.40 30.15
N PRO A 207 20.20 82.70 29.13
CA PRO A 207 20.60 81.73 28.12
C PRO A 207 21.40 80.56 28.73
N ALA A 208 20.78 79.38 28.73
CA ALA A 208 21.42 78.13 29.12
C ALA A 208 22.55 77.75 28.14
N PRO A 209 23.66 77.17 28.62
CA PRO A 209 24.77 76.74 27.77
C PRO A 209 24.35 75.60 26.84
N ALA A 210 24.99 75.54 25.67
CA ALA A 210 24.67 74.62 24.58
C ALA A 210 24.46 73.16 25.06
N PRO A 211 23.48 72.43 24.50
CA PRO A 211 23.21 71.06 24.89
C PRO A 211 24.43 70.20 24.57
N VAL A 212 24.97 69.55 25.61
CA VAL A 212 25.92 68.45 25.45
C VAL A 212 25.20 67.35 24.70
N VAL A 213 25.66 67.05 23.48
CA VAL A 213 25.15 65.96 22.66
C VAL A 213 25.37 64.66 23.42
N GLU A 214 24.31 64.15 24.04
CA GLU A 214 24.32 62.84 24.67
C GLU A 214 24.56 61.79 23.56
N PRO A 215 25.54 60.88 23.71
CA PRO A 215 25.82 59.89 22.68
C PRO A 215 24.56 59.05 22.46
N THR A 216 24.03 59.09 21.23
CA THR A 216 22.93 58.22 20.79
C THR A 216 23.22 56.81 21.28
N PRO A 217 22.34 56.21 22.11
CA PRO A 217 22.51 54.86 22.59
C PRO A 217 22.77 53.93 21.41
N ALA A 218 23.83 53.13 21.49
CA ALA A 218 24.12 52.13 20.47
C ALA A 218 22.84 51.32 20.21
N PRO A 219 22.50 51.02 18.94
CA PRO A 219 21.29 50.27 18.61
C PRO A 219 21.30 48.97 19.40
N VAL A 220 20.29 48.81 20.26
CA VAL A 220 20.10 47.58 21.04
C VAL A 220 19.94 46.46 20.03
N VAL A 221 20.94 45.58 19.94
CA VAL A 221 20.89 44.41 19.08
C VAL A 221 19.70 43.58 19.55
N ALA A 222 18.68 43.48 18.70
CA ALA A 222 17.52 42.65 18.99
C ALA A 222 17.98 41.22 19.29
N PRO A 223 17.43 40.57 20.34
CA PRO A 223 17.77 39.19 20.63
C PRO A 223 17.51 38.32 19.38
N PRO A 224 18.38 37.35 19.09
CA PRO A 224 18.19 36.46 17.95
C PRO A 224 16.82 35.78 18.05
N PRO A 225 16.11 35.57 16.92
CA PRO A 225 14.82 34.90 16.93
C PRO A 225 14.91 33.55 17.65
N PRO A 226 13.88 33.17 18.43
CA PRO A 226 13.87 31.86 19.09
C PRO A 226 13.94 30.75 18.04
N VAL A 227 14.92 29.86 18.18
CA VAL A 227 15.11 28.72 17.29
C VAL A 227 14.04 27.66 17.59
N VAL A 228 13.15 27.39 16.64
CA VAL A 228 12.14 26.33 16.78
C VAL A 228 12.83 24.96 16.74
N ALA A 229 12.76 24.23 17.86
CA ALA A 229 13.36 22.91 18.04
C ALA A 229 12.81 21.88 17.05
N GLU A 230 13.65 20.93 16.64
CA GLU A 230 13.27 19.81 15.77
C GLU A 230 12.55 18.72 16.60
N PRO A 231 11.36 18.25 16.20
CA PRO A 231 10.62 17.23 16.94
C PRO A 231 11.28 15.85 16.80
N GLU A 232 11.23 15.05 17.87
CA GLU A 232 11.67 13.66 17.81
C GLU A 232 10.75 12.80 16.93
N LEU A 233 11.34 11.93 16.11
CA LEU A 233 10.60 11.03 15.22
C LEU A 233 9.82 10.01 16.06
N PRO A 234 8.48 9.92 15.96
CA PRO A 234 7.71 8.95 16.72
C PRO A 234 8.08 7.53 16.32
N GLN A 235 8.14 6.62 17.31
CA GLN A 235 8.38 5.21 17.05
C GLN A 235 7.33 4.63 16.09
N PRO A 236 7.73 3.74 15.16
CA PRO A 236 6.80 3.14 14.22
C PRO A 236 5.85 2.17 14.94
N LEU A 237 4.61 2.08 14.45
CA LEU A 237 3.58 1.21 15.02
C LEU A 237 3.87 -0.28 14.77
N ILE A 238 4.48 -0.58 13.63
CA ILE A 238 4.91 -1.93 13.22
C ILE A 238 6.36 -1.89 12.74
N ALA A 239 6.99 -3.05 12.58
CA ALA A 239 8.28 -3.13 11.90
C ALA A 239 8.15 -2.60 10.47
N VAL A 240 9.07 -1.75 10.04
CA VAL A 240 9.10 -1.23 8.66
C VAL A 240 10.53 -1.26 8.15
N ASP A 241 10.69 -1.37 6.83
CA ASP A 241 12.01 -1.40 6.20
C ASP A 241 12.57 0.02 6.07
N ARG A 242 11.68 1.01 5.89
CA ARG A 242 12.06 2.41 5.75
C ARG A 242 11.03 3.33 6.38
N THR A 243 11.48 4.45 6.95
CA THR A 243 10.63 5.59 7.29
C THR A 243 11.02 6.77 6.42
N VAL A 244 10.03 7.40 5.79
CA VAL A 244 10.15 8.60 4.97
C VAL A 244 9.44 9.73 5.69
N ILE A 245 10.13 10.87 5.83
CA ILE A 245 9.57 12.08 6.44
C ILE A 245 9.15 13.02 5.32
N ILE A 246 7.86 13.33 5.26
CA ILE A 246 7.29 14.28 4.29
C ILE A 246 7.09 15.62 5.00
N SER A 247 7.86 16.64 4.59
CA SER A 247 7.74 17.97 5.18
C SER A 247 6.68 18.80 4.46
N ILE A 248 5.71 19.31 5.21
CA ILE A 248 4.64 20.18 4.70
C ILE A 248 4.69 21.55 5.39
N ALA A 249 4.27 22.58 4.68
CA ALA A 249 4.23 23.94 5.21
C ALA A 249 2.86 24.29 5.83
N THR A 250 1.80 23.58 5.41
CA THR A 250 0.43 23.80 5.88
C THR A 250 -0.38 22.50 5.82
N LEU A 251 -1.44 22.39 6.62
CA LEU A 251 -2.36 21.26 6.58
C LEU A 251 -3.22 21.22 5.31
N ALA A 252 -3.28 22.34 4.57
CA ALA A 252 -3.95 22.44 3.28
C ALA A 252 -3.03 22.11 2.09
N ASP A 253 -1.83 21.58 2.34
CA ASP A 253 -0.81 21.31 1.31
C ASP A 253 -1.31 20.22 0.34
N THR A 254 -1.73 20.67 -0.85
CA THR A 254 -2.25 19.79 -1.91
C THR A 254 -1.17 18.95 -2.58
N ASP A 255 0.11 19.27 -2.33
CA ASP A 255 1.26 18.66 -3.00
C ASP A 255 1.82 17.49 -2.19
N ALA A 256 1.15 17.06 -1.12
CA ALA A 256 1.56 15.93 -0.29
C ALA A 256 1.91 14.68 -1.12
N TYR A 257 1.10 14.35 -2.13
CA TYR A 257 1.37 13.23 -3.03
C TYR A 257 2.58 13.45 -3.95
N ALA A 258 2.80 14.67 -4.43
CA ALA A 258 3.98 15.00 -5.23
C ALA A 258 5.27 14.87 -4.39
N LYS A 259 5.22 15.29 -3.12
CA LYS A 259 6.33 15.12 -2.17
C LYS A 259 6.59 13.64 -1.84
N ILE A 260 5.53 12.85 -1.66
CA ILE A 260 5.64 11.39 -1.52
C ILE A 260 6.31 10.79 -2.75
N ALA A 261 5.88 11.15 -3.96
CA ALA A 261 6.45 10.65 -5.20
C ALA A 261 7.95 11.00 -5.33
N LEU A 262 8.34 12.23 -4.95
CA LEU A 262 9.73 12.66 -4.96
C LEU A 262 10.60 11.84 -4.00
N GLU A 263 10.13 11.56 -2.79
CA GLU A 263 10.86 10.70 -1.85
C GLU A 263 10.89 9.23 -2.31
N ASN A 264 9.79 8.75 -2.90
CA ASN A 264 9.69 7.40 -3.44
C ASN A 264 10.67 7.16 -4.59
N ALA A 265 10.94 8.17 -5.42
CA ALA A 265 11.93 8.07 -6.49
C ALA A 265 13.37 7.80 -5.97
N LYS A 266 13.65 8.09 -4.69
CA LYS A 266 14.95 7.82 -4.05
C LYS A 266 15.07 6.40 -3.50
N ILE A 267 14.00 5.61 -3.57
CA ILE A 267 13.94 4.24 -3.07
C ILE A 267 14.24 3.31 -4.25
N ALA A 268 15.41 2.67 -4.24
CA ALA A 268 15.81 1.75 -5.30
C ALA A 268 15.33 0.32 -5.04
N GLU A 269 15.24 -0.06 -3.77
CA GLU A 269 14.85 -1.41 -3.33
C GLU A 269 13.44 -1.77 -3.76
N ASP A 270 13.12 -3.06 -3.77
CA ASP A 270 11.79 -3.58 -4.10
C ASP A 270 11.33 -4.55 -3.00
N LYS A 271 10.01 -4.77 -2.90
CA LYS A 271 9.38 -5.56 -1.84
C LYS A 271 9.65 -5.03 -0.43
N ILE A 272 9.64 -3.71 -0.29
CA ILE A 272 9.86 -3.04 0.99
C ILE A 272 8.59 -2.36 1.50
N VAL A 273 8.41 -2.39 2.83
CA VAL A 273 7.35 -1.67 3.54
C VAL A 273 7.90 -0.32 4.02
N VAL A 274 7.27 0.76 3.57
CA VAL A 274 7.69 2.14 3.84
C VAL A 274 6.65 2.81 4.73
N ARG A 275 7.08 3.42 5.83
CA ARG A 275 6.26 4.30 6.66
C ARG A 275 6.38 5.73 6.18
N TYR A 276 5.26 6.44 6.04
CA TYR A 276 5.25 7.89 5.80
C TYR A 276 4.88 8.64 7.07
N ALA A 277 5.80 9.47 7.55
CA ALA A 277 5.58 10.39 8.66
C ALA A 277 5.51 11.82 8.13
N PHE A 278 4.40 12.51 8.36
CA PHE A 278 4.24 13.89 7.90
C PHE A 278 4.68 14.86 9.00
N LYS A 279 5.51 15.83 8.64
CA LYS A 279 6.04 16.85 9.55
C LYS A 279 5.60 18.23 9.07
N LEU A 280 4.80 18.91 9.88
CA LEU A 280 4.52 20.34 9.72
C LEU A 280 5.81 21.09 10.06
N SER A 281 6.31 21.90 9.13
CA SER A 281 7.55 22.66 9.27
C SER A 281 7.31 24.09 8.84
N THR A 282 7.13 24.97 9.81
CA THR A 282 7.00 26.42 9.63
C THR A 282 8.03 27.14 10.48
N ASP A 283 8.18 28.45 10.28
CA ASP A 283 9.06 29.28 11.11
C ASP A 283 8.56 29.38 12.57
N ALA A 284 7.28 29.08 12.82
CA ALA A 284 6.66 29.16 14.14
C ALA A 284 6.54 27.80 14.84
N GLU A 285 6.36 26.71 14.08
CA GLU A 285 6.04 25.39 14.60
C GLU A 285 6.69 24.29 13.77
N LYS A 286 7.28 23.31 14.47
CA LYS A 286 7.71 22.03 13.91
C LYS A 286 7.13 20.89 14.73
N ARG A 287 6.30 20.06 14.10
CA ARG A 287 5.76 18.84 14.74
C ARG A 287 5.34 17.79 13.71
N PHE A 288 5.21 16.56 14.16
CA PHE A 288 4.56 15.52 13.36
C PHE A 288 3.03 15.67 13.40
N LEU A 289 2.39 15.32 12.29
CA LEU A 289 0.95 15.34 12.17
C LEU A 289 0.32 14.21 12.99
N THR A 290 -0.85 14.49 13.54
CA THR A 290 -1.71 13.47 14.15
C THR A 290 -2.30 12.55 13.08
N GLN A 291 -2.90 11.43 13.50
CA GLN A 291 -3.57 10.49 12.60
C GLN A 291 -4.69 11.15 11.77
N LYS A 292 -5.51 12.01 12.38
CA LYS A 292 -6.62 12.68 11.68
C LYS A 292 -6.11 13.73 10.69
N GLU A 293 -5.07 14.47 11.06
CA GLU A 293 -4.44 15.44 10.16
C GLU A 293 -3.79 14.74 8.97
N SER A 294 -3.10 13.62 9.18
CA SER A 294 -2.49 12.84 8.10
C SER A 294 -3.54 12.26 7.14
N ALA A 295 -4.66 11.74 7.66
CA ALA A 295 -5.78 11.30 6.85
C ALA A 295 -6.39 12.45 6.04
N SER A 296 -6.58 13.61 6.68
CA SER A 296 -7.17 14.79 6.04
C SER A 296 -6.28 15.37 4.95
N LEU A 297 -4.97 15.43 5.19
CA LEU A 297 -3.95 15.86 4.22
C LEU A 297 -4.00 15.00 2.94
N LEU A 298 -4.18 13.69 3.11
CA LEU A 298 -4.31 12.73 2.01
C LEU A 298 -5.76 12.59 1.50
N LYS A 299 -6.68 13.46 1.98
CA LYS A 299 -8.10 13.49 1.60
C LYS A 299 -8.81 12.14 1.81
N LEU A 300 -8.37 11.36 2.79
CA LEU A 300 -8.97 10.06 3.12
C LEU A 300 -10.28 10.27 3.86
N THR A 301 -11.35 9.65 3.36
CA THR A 301 -12.61 9.59 4.09
C THR A 301 -12.62 8.33 4.94
N VAL A 302 -12.77 8.48 6.26
CA VAL A 302 -12.71 7.36 7.19
C VAL A 302 -13.86 7.48 8.20
N PRO A 303 -14.66 6.43 8.43
CA PRO A 303 -15.90 6.52 9.19
C PRO A 303 -15.66 6.85 10.67
N ALA A 304 -16.60 7.57 11.30
CA ALA A 304 -16.52 7.94 12.71
C ALA A 304 -16.32 6.72 13.65
N GLY A 305 -16.97 5.60 13.34
CA GLY A 305 -16.82 4.35 14.10
C GLY A 305 -15.38 3.82 14.10
N TYR A 306 -14.60 4.07 13.04
CA TYR A 306 -13.19 3.69 13.01
C TYR A 306 -12.38 4.58 13.96
N TRP A 307 -12.61 5.89 13.95
CA TRP A 307 -11.90 6.82 14.84
C TRP A 307 -12.18 6.56 16.31
N GLY A 308 -13.35 6.02 16.65
CA GLY A 308 -13.67 5.59 18.01
C GLY A 308 -12.93 4.33 18.48
N GLN A 309 -12.32 3.56 17.56
CA GLN A 309 -11.60 2.33 17.87
C GLN A 309 -10.09 2.42 17.58
N SER A 310 -9.67 3.37 16.74
CA SER A 310 -8.28 3.58 16.33
C SER A 310 -7.52 4.45 17.34
N VAL A 311 -6.48 3.89 17.94
CA VAL A 311 -5.61 4.62 18.90
C VAL A 311 -4.53 5.40 18.16
N LYS A 312 -3.88 4.76 17.19
CA LYS A 312 -2.84 5.34 16.34
C LYS A 312 -2.98 4.78 14.95
N MET A 313 -2.79 5.61 13.93
CA MET A 313 -2.76 5.23 12.52
C MET A 313 -1.47 5.74 11.88
N GLU A 314 -0.87 4.91 11.03
CA GLU A 314 0.29 5.26 10.22
C GLU A 314 0.02 4.96 8.74
N ILE A 315 0.40 5.90 7.87
CA ILE A 315 0.33 5.70 6.41
C ILE A 315 1.49 4.84 5.97
N ILE A 316 1.19 3.79 5.22
CA ILE A 316 2.16 2.79 4.78
C ILE A 316 2.15 2.72 3.25
N GLY A 317 3.35 2.61 2.67
CA GLY A 317 3.59 2.25 1.30
C GLY A 317 4.20 0.86 1.18
N TYR A 318 3.95 0.21 0.07
CA TYR A 318 4.66 -1.00 -0.33
C TYR A 318 5.10 -0.87 -1.77
N LYS A 319 6.40 -0.99 -2.01
CA LYS A 319 6.96 -0.99 -3.36
C LYS A 319 7.09 -2.42 -3.84
N ASN A 320 6.51 -2.72 -5.00
CA ASN A 320 6.65 -4.01 -5.67
C ASN A 320 6.72 -3.81 -7.18
N LEU A 321 7.68 -4.45 -7.84
CA LEU A 321 7.91 -4.39 -9.28
C LEU A 321 7.97 -2.95 -9.80
N GLY A 322 8.58 -2.06 -9.00
CA GLY A 322 8.78 -0.65 -9.36
C GLY A 322 7.54 0.25 -9.20
N SER A 323 6.40 -0.26 -8.73
CA SER A 323 5.22 0.55 -8.41
C SER A 323 4.97 0.60 -6.91
N PHE A 324 4.50 1.74 -6.39
CA PHE A 324 4.02 1.85 -5.02
C PHE A 324 2.52 1.57 -4.91
N ARG A 325 2.18 0.96 -3.78
CA ARG A 325 0.81 0.80 -3.27
C ARG A 325 0.75 1.44 -1.90
N TYR A 326 -0.40 2.01 -1.59
CA TYR A 326 -0.58 2.80 -0.37
C TYR A 326 -1.74 2.25 0.45
N GLY A 327 -1.68 2.50 1.75
CA GLY A 327 -2.56 1.94 2.74
C GLY A 327 -2.26 2.55 4.09
N PHE A 328 -2.82 1.94 5.14
CA PHE A 328 -2.51 2.35 6.50
C PHE A 328 -2.64 1.17 7.46
N VAL A 329 -1.94 1.29 8.58
CA VAL A 329 -2.03 0.37 9.72
C VAL A 329 -2.39 1.15 10.96
N SER A 330 -3.21 0.55 11.81
CA SER A 330 -3.69 1.18 13.04
C SER A 330 -3.69 0.22 14.20
N SER A 331 -3.34 0.72 15.38
CA SER A 331 -3.63 0.01 16.63
C SER A 331 -5.07 0.24 17.01
N ILE A 332 -5.71 -0.81 17.49
CA ILE A 332 -7.13 -0.80 17.82
C ILE A 332 -7.40 -1.27 19.24
N THR A 333 -8.51 -0.83 19.79
CA THR A 333 -8.96 -1.21 21.15
C THR A 333 -9.78 -2.49 21.17
N ASN A 334 -10.55 -2.77 20.11
CA ASN A 334 -11.47 -3.90 20.08
C ASN A 334 -11.61 -4.49 18.66
N LYS A 335 -11.18 -5.74 18.49
CA LYS A 335 -11.29 -6.50 17.22
C LYS A 335 -12.72 -6.62 16.72
N THR A 336 -13.66 -6.98 17.58
CA THR A 336 -15.06 -7.27 17.21
C THR A 336 -15.77 -6.00 16.73
N THR A 337 -15.59 -4.89 17.46
CA THR A 337 -16.15 -3.59 17.07
C THR A 337 -15.50 -3.10 15.77
N MET A 338 -14.18 -3.18 15.65
CA MET A 338 -13.49 -2.76 14.42
C MET A 338 -13.89 -3.61 13.22
N HIS A 339 -14.05 -4.94 13.37
CA HIS A 339 -14.54 -5.81 12.31
C HIS A 339 -15.95 -5.40 11.86
N SER A 340 -16.84 -5.06 12.80
CA SER A 340 -18.20 -4.60 12.48
C SER A 340 -18.21 -3.25 11.76
N VAL A 341 -17.37 -2.32 12.19
CA VAL A 341 -17.17 -1.01 11.52
C VAL A 341 -16.64 -1.21 10.11
N ALA A 342 -15.59 -2.02 9.92
CA ALA A 342 -15.02 -2.29 8.61
C ALA A 342 -16.01 -2.99 7.68
N GLY A 343 -16.79 -3.95 8.19
CA GLY A 343 -17.86 -4.62 7.43
C GLY A 343 -18.95 -3.65 6.98
N ALA A 344 -19.35 -2.70 7.83
CA ALA A 344 -20.29 -1.65 7.42
C ALA A 344 -19.68 -0.70 6.38
N TRP A 345 -18.37 -0.45 6.48
CA TRP A 345 -17.62 0.42 5.58
C TRP A 345 -17.44 -0.16 4.17
N GLU A 346 -17.54 -1.49 3.99
CA GLU A 346 -17.38 -2.16 2.68
C GLU A 346 -18.23 -1.55 1.55
N LYS A 347 -19.36 -0.92 1.88
CA LYS A 347 -20.27 -0.27 0.92
C LYS A 347 -19.68 0.98 0.25
N THR A 348 -18.79 1.70 0.94
CA THR A 348 -18.24 2.99 0.50
C THR A 348 -16.72 3.03 0.51
N VAL A 349 -16.06 2.07 1.18
CA VAL A 349 -14.61 2.06 1.42
C VAL A 349 -13.77 2.25 0.16
N VAL A 350 -14.23 1.73 -0.97
CA VAL A 350 -13.48 1.84 -2.21
C VAL A 350 -13.51 3.25 -2.80
N ASP A 351 -14.62 3.97 -2.65
CA ASP A 351 -14.72 5.38 -3.04
C ASP A 351 -14.03 6.28 -2.01
N ASP A 352 -14.23 6.00 -0.72
CA ASP A 352 -13.67 6.74 0.41
C ASP A 352 -12.14 6.73 0.43
N LEU A 353 -11.53 5.64 -0.04
CA LEU A 353 -10.09 5.43 -0.10
C LEU A 353 -9.51 5.57 -1.51
N LYS A 354 -10.29 6.09 -2.46
CA LYS A 354 -9.83 6.42 -3.81
C LYS A 354 -8.48 7.17 -3.83
N PRO A 355 -8.18 8.14 -2.93
CA PRO A 355 -6.89 8.83 -2.93
C PRO A 355 -5.66 7.94 -2.69
N LEU A 356 -5.82 6.72 -2.20
CA LEU A 356 -4.70 5.77 -2.04
C LEU A 356 -4.25 5.13 -3.36
N TYR A 357 -5.05 5.23 -4.42
CA TYR A 357 -4.72 4.71 -5.75
C TYR A 357 -3.95 5.76 -6.58
N VAL A 358 -2.74 6.12 -6.11
CA VAL A 358 -1.94 7.21 -6.66
C VAL A 358 -1.34 6.87 -8.03
N GLU A 359 -0.67 5.72 -8.13
CA GLU A 359 0.12 5.37 -9.33
C GLU A 359 -0.65 4.53 -10.36
N LYS A 360 -1.79 3.95 -9.97
CA LYS A 360 -2.64 3.19 -10.88
C LYS A 360 -4.08 3.62 -10.73
N ALA A 361 -4.69 3.88 -11.88
CA ALA A 361 -6.12 4.12 -11.95
C ALA A 361 -6.88 2.92 -11.40
N TYR A 362 -7.77 3.21 -10.47
CA TYR A 362 -8.72 2.27 -9.93
C TYR A 362 -9.99 2.27 -10.79
N VAL A 363 -10.52 1.08 -11.07
CA VAL A 363 -11.83 0.90 -11.69
C VAL A 363 -12.70 0.13 -10.70
N LYS A 364 -13.85 0.71 -10.37
CA LYS A 364 -14.81 0.12 -9.43
C LYS A 364 -15.39 -1.17 -9.99
N PRO A 365 -15.26 -2.31 -9.28
CA PRO A 365 -15.92 -3.54 -9.70
C PRO A 365 -17.43 -3.42 -9.50
N SER A 366 -18.18 -4.01 -10.42
CA SER A 366 -19.63 -4.17 -10.34
C SER A 366 -19.98 -5.63 -10.61
N PRO A 367 -20.57 -6.37 -9.65
CA PRO A 367 -20.96 -5.95 -8.30
C PRO A 367 -19.78 -5.80 -7.32
N MET A 368 -19.94 -4.97 -6.28
CA MET A 368 -18.98 -4.90 -5.17
C MET A 368 -19.20 -6.06 -4.19
N VAL A 369 -18.45 -7.15 -4.38
CA VAL A 369 -18.54 -8.35 -3.54
C VAL A 369 -17.21 -8.60 -2.84
N PHE A 370 -17.21 -8.53 -1.50
CA PHE A 370 -16.05 -8.83 -0.68
C PHE A 370 -15.92 -10.32 -0.41
N SER A 371 -14.76 -10.86 -0.73
CA SER A 371 -14.33 -12.20 -0.34
C SER A 371 -13.66 -12.18 1.04
N SER A 372 -13.65 -13.32 1.72
CA SER A 372 -13.07 -13.46 3.06
C SER A 372 -11.93 -14.48 3.04
N ASN A 373 -10.90 -14.25 3.86
CA ASN A 373 -9.83 -15.19 4.13
C ASN A 373 -9.30 -14.97 5.56
N THR A 374 -8.56 -15.93 6.09
CA THR A 374 -7.80 -15.78 7.33
C THR A 374 -6.31 -15.86 7.02
N TYR A 375 -5.52 -15.01 7.64
CA TYR A 375 -4.06 -15.03 7.53
C TYR A 375 -3.46 -14.69 8.89
N LEU A 376 -2.66 -15.60 9.45
CA LEU A 376 -2.20 -15.51 10.85
C LEU A 376 -3.40 -15.37 11.81
N ASP A 377 -3.39 -14.38 12.69
CA ASP A 377 -4.47 -14.02 13.62
C ASP A 377 -5.47 -12.99 13.04
N PHE A 378 -5.30 -12.63 11.76
CA PHE A 378 -6.13 -11.66 11.06
C PHE A 378 -7.31 -12.30 10.34
N THR A 379 -8.48 -11.72 10.58
CA THR A 379 -9.64 -11.88 9.68
C THR A 379 -9.51 -10.85 8.58
N LYS A 380 -9.41 -11.31 7.33
CA LYS A 380 -9.15 -10.48 6.15
C LYS A 380 -10.34 -10.52 5.21
N ARG A 381 -10.73 -9.35 4.71
CA ARG A 381 -11.69 -9.23 3.61
C ARG A 381 -11.06 -8.47 2.45
N PHE A 382 -11.46 -8.81 1.24
CA PHE A 382 -10.86 -8.22 0.05
C PHE A 382 -11.81 -8.19 -1.13
N ILE A 383 -11.57 -7.25 -2.01
CA ILE A 383 -12.21 -7.15 -3.31
C ILE A 383 -11.13 -6.90 -4.37
N ASN A 384 -11.18 -7.70 -5.45
CA ASN A 384 -10.26 -7.54 -6.57
C ASN A 384 -10.83 -6.52 -7.56
N MET A 385 -9.97 -5.66 -8.07
CA MET A 385 -10.34 -4.73 -9.13
C MET A 385 -10.16 -5.40 -10.50
N PRO A 386 -10.69 -4.82 -11.60
CA PRO A 386 -10.49 -5.36 -12.94
C PRO A 386 -9.02 -5.48 -13.34
N ALA A 387 -8.15 -4.59 -12.82
CA ALA A 387 -6.72 -4.72 -12.96
C ALA A 387 -6.18 -5.79 -12.00
N PRO A 388 -5.39 -6.78 -12.49
CA PRO A 388 -5.04 -7.98 -11.72
C PRO A 388 -4.12 -7.72 -10.52
N ASP A 389 -3.44 -6.57 -10.49
CA ASP A 389 -2.51 -6.17 -9.43
C ASP A 389 -3.07 -5.07 -8.51
N VAL A 390 -4.37 -4.78 -8.65
CA VAL A 390 -5.07 -3.77 -7.87
C VAL A 390 -6.22 -4.45 -7.12
N SER A 391 -6.27 -4.21 -5.82
CA SER A 391 -7.32 -4.72 -4.94
C SER A 391 -7.60 -3.71 -3.84
N LEU A 392 -8.60 -3.99 -3.01
CA LEU A 392 -8.75 -3.37 -1.72
C LEU A 392 -8.87 -4.50 -0.70
N ASP A 393 -7.92 -4.53 0.22
CA ASP A 393 -7.83 -5.53 1.25
C ASP A 393 -7.86 -4.82 2.59
N TRP A 394 -8.72 -5.28 3.49
CA TRP A 394 -8.64 -4.89 4.89
C TRP A 394 -8.55 -6.12 5.79
N ALA A 395 -7.84 -5.99 6.89
CA ALA A 395 -7.59 -7.08 7.81
C ALA A 395 -7.62 -6.59 9.26
N VAL A 396 -8.13 -7.42 10.16
CA VAL A 396 -8.25 -7.09 11.58
C VAL A 396 -7.79 -8.25 12.48
N SER A 397 -6.93 -7.94 13.46
CA SER A 397 -6.46 -8.82 14.52
C SER A 397 -6.88 -8.28 15.89
N PRO A 398 -6.52 -8.91 17.03
CA PRO A 398 -6.79 -8.35 18.35
C PRO A 398 -6.23 -6.93 18.57
N ALA A 399 -5.07 -6.63 17.97
CA ALA A 399 -4.33 -5.39 18.23
C ALA A 399 -4.28 -4.43 17.03
N TYR A 400 -4.45 -4.93 15.81
CA TYR A 400 -4.23 -4.15 14.60
C TYR A 400 -5.39 -4.19 13.61
N PHE A 401 -5.54 -3.09 12.89
CA PHE A 401 -6.34 -2.98 11.68
C PHE A 401 -5.45 -2.50 10.54
N VAL A 402 -5.56 -3.10 9.37
CA VAL A 402 -4.74 -2.80 8.20
C VAL A 402 -5.62 -2.64 6.97
N ILE A 403 -5.35 -1.61 6.17
CA ILE A 403 -5.86 -1.46 4.81
C ILE A 403 -4.70 -1.41 3.82
N ALA A 404 -4.87 -2.10 2.70
CA ALA A 404 -3.92 -2.11 1.59
C ALA A 404 -4.65 -2.07 0.24
N THR A 405 -4.03 -1.43 -0.75
CA THR A 405 -4.56 -1.34 -2.12
C THR A 405 -3.97 -2.38 -3.08
N SER A 406 -3.29 -3.41 -2.55
CA SER A 406 -2.91 -4.59 -3.32
C SER A 406 -2.79 -5.83 -2.43
N LYS A 407 -2.96 -6.99 -3.08
CA LYS A 407 -2.80 -8.31 -2.47
C LYS A 407 -1.39 -8.53 -1.91
N ASP A 408 -0.35 -8.08 -2.59
CA ASP A 408 1.02 -8.27 -2.10
C ASP A 408 1.32 -7.36 -0.91
N MET A 409 0.80 -6.13 -0.95
CA MET A 409 0.97 -5.17 0.14
C MET A 409 0.35 -5.69 1.44
N ILE A 410 -0.88 -6.21 1.41
CA ILE A 410 -1.53 -6.65 2.65
C ILE A 410 -0.71 -7.74 3.34
N PHE A 411 -0.21 -8.74 2.62
CA PHE A 411 0.61 -9.79 3.23
C PHE A 411 1.94 -9.26 3.77
N ALA A 412 2.62 -8.39 3.01
CA ALA A 412 3.86 -7.77 3.47
C ALA A 412 3.66 -6.97 4.77
N VAL A 413 2.58 -6.20 4.89
CA VAL A 413 2.27 -5.42 6.10
C VAL A 413 1.86 -6.32 7.27
N LEU A 414 1.05 -7.35 7.02
CA LEU A 414 0.65 -8.31 8.06
C LEU A 414 1.85 -9.06 8.65
N ASP A 415 2.80 -9.49 7.82
CA ASP A 415 4.02 -10.17 8.30
C ASP A 415 4.86 -9.27 9.22
N LYS A 416 4.89 -7.97 8.96
CA LYS A 416 5.59 -6.99 9.80
C LYS A 416 4.93 -6.76 11.16
N THR A 417 3.60 -6.91 11.26
CA THR A 417 2.88 -6.78 12.54
C THR A 417 3.27 -7.89 13.53
N LYS A 418 3.57 -9.09 13.03
CA LYS A 418 3.99 -10.24 13.85
C LYS A 418 5.35 -10.01 14.51
N VAL A 419 6.31 -9.45 13.78
CA VAL A 419 7.66 -9.15 14.30
C VAL A 419 7.58 -8.21 15.50
N SER A 420 6.69 -7.21 15.44
CA SER A 420 6.46 -6.27 16.55
C SER A 420 5.84 -6.93 17.78
N GLN A 421 4.95 -7.92 17.61
CA GLN A 421 4.40 -8.68 18.74
C GLN A 421 5.47 -9.52 19.45
N THR A 422 6.39 -10.16 18.68
CA THR A 422 7.47 -10.96 19.27
C THR A 422 8.54 -10.14 20.00
N GLY A 423 8.74 -8.88 19.64
CA GLY A 423 9.69 -7.99 20.32
C GLY A 423 9.23 -7.50 21.69
N THR A 424 7.92 -7.55 21.98
CA THR A 424 7.36 -7.03 23.23
C THR A 424 7.26 -8.10 24.33
N SER A 425 7.42 -9.38 24.00
CA SER A 425 7.31 -10.49 24.96
C SER A 425 8.61 -10.81 25.72
N SER A 426 9.71 -10.08 25.46
CA SER A 426 11.03 -10.33 26.07
C SER A 426 11.44 -9.33 27.15
N ALA A 427 10.60 -8.35 27.48
CA ALA A 427 10.89 -7.33 28.48
C ALA A 427 10.03 -7.54 29.73
N THR A 428 10.35 -8.53 30.56
CA THR A 428 9.85 -8.59 31.94
C THR A 428 10.94 -9.13 32.87
N SER A 429 11.29 -8.29 33.85
CA SER A 429 11.86 -8.62 35.16
C SER A 429 13.33 -9.07 35.25
N THR A 430 14.23 -8.08 35.24
CA THR A 430 15.33 -8.06 36.23
C THR A 430 15.14 -6.84 37.14
N SER A 431 14.43 -7.07 38.25
CA SER A 431 14.43 -6.16 39.39
C SER A 431 15.83 -6.14 40.01
N PRO A 432 16.48 -4.98 40.20
CA PRO A 432 17.69 -4.90 41.00
C PRO A 432 17.32 -5.14 42.47
N GLY A 433 17.88 -6.19 43.07
CA GLY A 433 17.75 -6.44 44.50
C GLY A 433 18.39 -5.31 45.31
N VAL A 434 17.61 -4.73 46.20
CA VAL A 434 18.11 -3.83 47.25
C VAL A 434 18.88 -4.68 48.27
N PRO A 435 20.14 -4.38 48.59
CA PRO A 435 20.85 -5.08 49.65
C PRO A 435 20.36 -4.57 51.01
N SER A 436 19.83 -5.49 51.82
CA SER A 436 19.49 -5.24 53.22
C SER A 436 20.78 -5.00 54.02
N TYR A 437 20.83 -3.89 54.74
CA TYR A 437 21.74 -3.66 55.86
C TYR A 437 21.01 -3.93 57.18
#